data_AF-A0A436RCS9-F1
#
_entry.id   AF-A0A436RCS9-F1
#
_cell.length_a   1.000
_cell.length_b   1.000
_cell.length_c   1.000
_cell.angle_alpha   90.00
_cell.angle_beta   90.00
_cell.angle_gamma   90.00
#
_symmetry.space_group_name_H-M   'P 1'
#
loop_
_entity.id
_entity.type
_entity.pdbx_description
1 polymer ?
#
loop_
_entity_poly.entity_id
_entity_poly.type
_entity_poly.pdbx_seq_one_letter_code
_entity_poly.pdbx_strand_id
1 'polypeptide(L)'
;MSPSSILRRHRVAALLGVALIISPVVVSFAQNNSGLSTVAATTQTPVAGITAPNGSFAPVIAVTKPAVVTITSIMKAQPQAGDDGSPPGGNVPFDQFFQQFFGDQGMPMPRTPPQQQGQRAEALGSGFIVGADGTIVTNNHVIDGASSIKVTLDDGTELPAKLVGHDAKNDLAVLKIKADKPLPTVKWGDSSKLMTGDQVLAIGNPFGIGTTVTAGIVSARGRDLHSGPFDDFIQIDAPIN
;
A
#
# COMPACT_ATOMS: atom_id res chain seq x y z
N MET A 1 -25.89 -44.74 37.40
CA MET A 1 -26.33 -46.15 37.27
C MET A 1 -27.20 -46.24 36.02
N SER A 2 -26.82 -47.13 35.09
CA SER A 2 -27.50 -47.44 33.80
C SER A 2 -28.99 -47.80 33.99
N PRO A 3 -29.90 -47.68 33.00
CA PRO A 3 -29.84 -48.51 31.77
C PRO A 3 -30.39 -47.89 30.48
N SER A 4 -29.87 -48.42 29.36
CA SER A 4 -30.29 -48.24 27.98
C SER A 4 -31.41 -49.20 27.58
N SER A 5 -32.40 -48.72 26.81
CA SER A 5 -33.44 -49.51 26.13
C SER A 5 -33.30 -49.32 24.61
N ILE A 6 -32.92 -50.34 23.81
CA ILE A 6 -33.79 -51.35 23.18
C ILE A 6 -34.70 -50.78 22.06
N LEU A 7 -34.28 -50.96 20.79
CA LEU A 7 -34.96 -51.65 19.66
C LEU A 7 -34.13 -51.40 18.36
N ARG A 8 -33.48 -52.40 17.73
CA ARG A 8 -34.01 -53.33 16.68
C ARG A 8 -34.62 -52.55 15.49
N ARG A 9 -34.31 -52.72 14.20
CA ARG A 9 -33.62 -53.67 13.28
C ARG A 9 -33.36 -52.81 11.99
N HIS A 10 -32.40 -52.99 11.10
CA HIS A 10 -32.11 -54.10 10.17
C HIS A 10 -30.70 -53.83 9.59
N ARG A 11 -29.68 -54.64 9.90
CA ARG A 11 -29.18 -55.80 9.13
C ARG A 11 -28.73 -55.54 7.68
N VAL A 12 -27.39 -55.50 7.53
CA VAL A 12 -26.57 -56.26 6.57
C VAL A 12 -26.53 -55.75 5.12
N ALA A 13 -25.38 -55.19 4.72
CA ALA A 13 -24.47 -55.81 3.74
C ALA A 13 -23.15 -55.03 3.67
N ALA A 14 -22.05 -55.68 4.08
CA ALA A 14 -20.69 -55.25 3.81
C ALA A 14 -20.03 -56.36 2.98
N LEU A 15 -19.61 -56.06 1.75
CA LEU A 15 -18.64 -56.79 0.93
C LEU A 15 -18.04 -55.75 -0.04
N LEU A 16 -16.83 -55.25 0.20
CA LEU A 16 -15.55 -55.79 -0.31
C LEU A 16 -15.52 -55.99 -1.84
N GLY A 17 -14.71 -55.15 -2.51
CA GLY A 17 -13.72 -55.67 -3.45
C GLY A 17 -13.76 -55.19 -4.90
N VAL A 18 -12.56 -54.85 -5.38
CA VAL A 18 -12.06 -54.84 -6.76
C VAL A 18 -12.21 -53.51 -7.54
N ALA A 19 -11.16 -52.69 -7.40
CA ALA A 19 -10.72 -51.78 -8.44
C ALA A 19 -10.29 -52.60 -9.67
N LEU A 20 -10.98 -52.41 -10.79
CA LEU A 20 -10.59 -52.98 -12.08
C LEU A 20 -10.18 -51.83 -12.99
N ILE A 21 -8.86 -51.69 -13.18
CA ILE A 21 -8.26 -50.80 -14.17
C ILE A 21 -8.57 -51.41 -15.53
N ILE A 22 -9.56 -50.85 -16.24
CA ILE A 22 -9.80 -51.15 -17.64
C ILE A 22 -9.15 -50.04 -18.46
N SER A 23 -7.97 -50.33 -19.01
CA SER A 23 -7.40 -49.55 -20.11
C SER A 23 -8.28 -49.74 -21.35
N PRO A 24 -8.82 -48.68 -21.97
CA PRO A 24 -9.40 -48.82 -23.30
C PRO A 24 -8.26 -48.88 -24.32
N VAL A 25 -8.03 -50.07 -24.87
CA VAL A 25 -7.41 -50.25 -26.19
C VAL A 25 -8.33 -49.54 -27.18
N VAL A 26 -7.89 -48.41 -27.72
CA VAL A 26 -8.64 -47.70 -28.76
C VAL A 26 -8.33 -48.37 -30.09
N VAL A 27 -9.21 -49.26 -30.53
CA VAL A 27 -9.20 -49.78 -31.90
C VAL A 27 -9.73 -48.68 -32.81
N SER A 28 -8.86 -48.14 -33.67
CA SER A 28 -9.25 -47.17 -34.70
C SER A 28 -10.15 -47.84 -35.74
N PHE A 29 -11.45 -47.67 -35.60
CA PHE A 29 -12.39 -47.87 -36.70
C PHE A 29 -12.45 -46.58 -37.53
N ALA A 30 -11.89 -46.63 -38.73
CA ALA A 30 -12.08 -45.60 -39.73
C ALA A 30 -13.54 -45.63 -40.21
N GLN A 31 -14.38 -44.77 -39.64
CA GLN A 31 -15.69 -44.45 -40.20
C GLN A 31 -15.59 -43.16 -41.00
N ASN A 32 -15.65 -43.31 -42.32
CA ASN A 32 -15.86 -42.25 -43.29
C ASN A 32 -17.30 -41.72 -43.08
N ASN A 33 -17.45 -40.74 -42.18
CA ASN A 33 -18.70 -40.01 -42.01
C ASN A 33 -18.48 -38.56 -42.41
N SER A 34 -18.99 -38.20 -43.57
CA SER A 34 -19.21 -36.84 -44.05
C SER A 34 -20.29 -36.16 -43.19
N GLY A 35 -19.97 -35.90 -41.93
CA GLY A 35 -20.79 -35.14 -40.99
C GLY A 35 -20.05 -33.85 -40.67
N LEU A 36 -20.59 -32.72 -41.09
CA LEU A 36 -20.11 -31.39 -40.73
C LEU A 36 -20.25 -31.20 -39.21
N SER A 37 -19.22 -31.56 -38.45
CA SER A 37 -19.08 -31.17 -37.05
C SER A 37 -18.74 -29.69 -37.02
N THR A 38 -19.77 -28.84 -36.89
CA THR A 38 -19.60 -27.44 -36.49
C THR A 38 -19.14 -27.42 -35.03
N VAL A 39 -17.85 -27.56 -34.80
CA VAL A 39 -17.22 -27.19 -33.53
C VAL A 39 -17.40 -25.67 -33.42
N ALA A 40 -18.32 -25.24 -32.56
CA ALA A 40 -18.42 -23.84 -32.20
C ALA A 40 -17.09 -23.44 -31.54
N ALA A 41 -16.24 -22.75 -32.30
CA ALA A 41 -15.03 -22.17 -31.76
C ALA A 41 -15.45 -21.15 -30.70
N THR A 42 -15.23 -21.47 -29.42
CA THR A 42 -15.26 -20.49 -28.35
C THR A 42 -14.11 -19.53 -28.63
N THR A 43 -14.39 -18.43 -29.33
CA THR A 43 -13.49 -17.29 -29.42
C THR A 43 -13.38 -16.70 -28.02
N GLN A 44 -12.42 -17.20 -27.25
CA GLN A 44 -11.95 -16.52 -26.05
C GLN A 44 -11.35 -15.20 -26.53
N THR A 45 -12.06 -14.10 -26.32
CA THR A 45 -11.51 -12.77 -26.52
C THR A 45 -10.24 -12.69 -25.67
N PRO A 46 -9.05 -12.42 -26.23
CA PRO A 46 -7.87 -12.22 -25.42
C PRO A 46 -8.16 -11.08 -24.45
N VAL A 47 -8.13 -11.38 -23.15
CA VAL A 47 -8.24 -10.36 -22.10
C VAL A 47 -6.95 -9.57 -22.20
N ALA A 48 -7.03 -8.38 -22.79
CA ALA A 48 -5.88 -7.49 -22.94
C ALA A 48 -5.47 -6.96 -21.56
N GLY A 49 -4.64 -7.72 -20.85
CA GLY A 49 -3.94 -7.22 -19.67
C GLY A 49 -2.96 -6.13 -20.09
N ILE A 50 -2.93 -5.02 -19.35
CA ILE A 50 -1.92 -3.97 -19.53
C ILE A 50 -0.58 -4.59 -19.10
N THR A 51 0.22 -5.01 -20.09
CA THR A 51 1.59 -5.49 -19.85
C THR A 51 2.52 -4.30 -20.01
N ALA A 52 3.53 -4.19 -19.13
CA ALA A 52 4.60 -3.22 -19.29
C ALA A 52 5.13 -3.23 -20.74
N PRO A 53 5.22 -2.08 -21.43
CA PRO A 53 5.77 -2.03 -22.78
C PRO A 53 7.15 -2.66 -22.78
N ASN A 54 7.36 -3.70 -23.59
CA ASN A 54 8.64 -4.41 -23.71
C ASN A 54 9.10 -5.09 -22.41
N GLY A 55 8.20 -5.34 -21.46
CA GLY A 55 8.54 -5.94 -20.16
C GLY A 55 9.23 -4.99 -19.17
N SER A 56 9.27 -3.67 -19.44
CA SER A 56 9.88 -2.68 -18.56
C SER A 56 8.94 -1.53 -18.21
N PHE A 57 8.89 -1.18 -16.92
CA PHE A 57 8.15 -0.02 -16.43
C PHE A 57 8.93 1.29 -16.53
N ALA A 58 10.20 1.26 -16.95
CA ALA A 58 11.06 2.44 -16.99
C ALA A 58 10.48 3.62 -17.79
N PRO A 59 9.82 3.43 -18.96
CA PRO A 59 9.22 4.54 -19.69
C PRO A 59 8.09 5.23 -18.93
N VAL A 60 7.29 4.46 -18.18
CA VAL A 60 6.20 4.99 -17.35
C VAL A 60 6.77 5.78 -16.17
N ILE A 61 7.78 5.20 -15.50
CA ILE A 61 8.44 5.85 -14.35
C ILE A 61 9.12 7.14 -14.79
N ALA A 62 9.77 7.17 -15.96
CA ALA A 62 10.46 8.36 -16.47
C ALA A 62 9.51 9.55 -16.66
N VAL A 63 8.24 9.31 -16.99
CA VAL A 63 7.25 10.38 -17.16
C VAL A 63 6.50 10.74 -15.88
N THR A 64 6.35 9.82 -14.94
CA THR A 64 5.61 10.07 -13.69
C THR A 64 6.49 10.55 -12.54
N LYS A 65 7.75 10.11 -12.47
CA LYS A 65 8.68 10.42 -11.38
C LYS A 65 8.80 11.94 -11.10
N PRO A 66 8.90 12.84 -12.10
CA PRO A 66 9.01 14.28 -11.84
C PRO A 66 7.79 14.92 -11.16
N ALA A 67 6.64 14.22 -11.14
CA ALA A 67 5.43 14.67 -10.47
C ALA A 67 5.28 14.11 -9.04
N VAL A 68 6.24 13.32 -8.56
CA VAL A 68 6.28 12.81 -7.19
C VAL A 68 7.17 13.70 -6.35
N VAL A 69 6.67 14.09 -5.19
CA VAL A 69 7.35 15.05 -4.30
C VAL A 69 7.52 14.47 -2.90
N THR A 70 8.55 14.94 -2.21
CA THR A 70 8.69 14.73 -0.76
C THR A 70 7.97 15.84 -0.02
N ILE A 71 7.27 15.48 1.05
CA ILE A 71 6.60 16.41 1.95
C ILE A 71 7.31 16.36 3.30
N THR A 72 7.73 17.52 3.79
CA THR A 72 8.30 17.69 5.13
C THR A 72 7.36 18.56 5.95
N SER A 73 6.85 17.99 7.03
CA SER A 73 5.95 18.63 7.98
C SER A 73 6.73 18.98 9.24
N ILE A 74 6.84 20.27 9.55
CA ILE A 74 7.58 20.76 10.70
C ILE A 74 6.59 21.02 11.84
N MET A 75 6.71 20.30 12.95
CA MET A 75 5.85 20.49 14.11
C MET A 75 6.37 21.62 15.02
N LYS A 76 5.45 22.30 15.71
CA LYS A 76 5.85 23.23 16.77
C LYS A 76 6.46 22.43 17.91
N ALA A 77 7.66 22.82 18.36
CA ALA A 77 8.21 22.33 19.61
C ALA A 77 7.21 22.68 20.72
N GLN A 78 6.62 21.66 21.34
CA GLN A 78 5.73 21.86 22.47
C GLN A 78 6.61 22.33 23.63
N PRO A 79 6.37 23.52 24.23
CA PRO A 79 7.09 23.91 25.42
C PRO A 79 6.80 22.85 26.48
N GLN A 80 7.83 22.12 26.90
CA GLN A 80 7.74 21.28 28.07
C GLN A 80 7.50 22.24 29.23
N ALA A 81 6.23 22.40 29.62
CA ALA A 81 5.87 23.13 30.81
C ALA A 81 6.61 22.44 31.95
N GLY A 82 7.59 23.14 32.52
CA GLY A 82 8.26 22.70 33.73
C GLY A 82 7.21 22.58 34.82
N ASP A 83 6.89 21.34 35.18
CA ASP A 83 6.17 21.01 36.40
C ASP A 83 7.09 20.15 37.26
N ASP A 84 7.06 20.45 38.55
CA ASP A 84 7.98 20.01 39.58
C ASP A 84 8.03 18.48 39.72
N GLY A 85 9.25 17.93 39.81
CA GLY A 85 9.50 16.78 40.69
C GLY A 85 9.37 15.36 40.15
N SER A 86 9.52 15.08 38.85
CA SER A 86 9.56 13.69 38.34
C SER A 86 10.88 13.33 37.62
N PRO A 87 11.38 12.07 37.68
CA PRO A 87 12.67 11.69 37.09
C PRO A 87 12.63 11.82 35.56
N PRO A 88 13.71 12.34 34.93
CA PRO A 88 13.70 12.64 33.50
C PRO A 88 13.93 11.35 32.69
N GLY A 89 12.86 10.86 32.07
CA GLY A 89 12.88 9.71 31.16
C GLY A 89 11.66 9.72 30.26
N GLY A 90 11.49 10.80 29.49
CA GLY A 90 10.29 11.05 28.68
C GLY A 90 10.51 10.83 27.19
N ASN A 91 10.31 9.57 26.76
CA ASN A 91 9.80 9.12 25.46
C ASN A 91 9.96 10.02 24.22
N VAL A 92 11.02 9.80 23.45
CA VAL A 92 10.93 9.83 21.98
C VAL A 92 10.86 8.39 21.44
N PRO A 93 10.13 8.11 20.34
CA PRO A 93 10.01 6.74 19.81
C PRO A 93 11.36 6.07 19.50
N PHE A 94 12.37 6.86 19.13
CA PHE A 94 13.73 6.40 18.87
C PHE A 94 14.48 6.02 20.16
N ASP A 95 14.24 6.74 21.26
CA ASP A 95 14.87 6.48 22.56
C ASP A 95 14.30 5.22 23.20
N GLN A 96 13.01 4.90 22.98
CA GLN A 96 12.43 3.61 23.42
C GLN A 96 13.08 2.42 22.71
N PHE A 97 13.29 2.51 21.40
CA PHE A 97 13.98 1.48 20.63
C PHE A 97 15.43 1.29 21.10
N PHE A 98 16.15 2.39 21.34
CA PHE A 98 17.54 2.35 21.80
C PHE A 98 17.67 1.84 23.24
N GLN A 99 16.76 2.23 24.15
CA GLN A 99 16.72 1.72 25.52
C GLN A 99 16.40 0.22 25.59
N GLN A 100 15.47 -0.26 24.75
CA GLN A 100 15.11 -1.68 24.74
C GLN A 100 16.21 -2.57 24.16
N PHE A 101 17.07 -2.02 23.30
CA PHE A 101 18.20 -2.75 22.70
C PHE A 101 19.48 -2.72 23.55
N PHE A 102 19.78 -1.62 24.24
CA PHE A 102 21.04 -1.45 24.98
C PHE A 102 20.88 -1.42 26.51
N GLY A 103 19.67 -1.23 27.04
CA GLY A 103 19.40 -1.15 28.48
C GLY A 103 19.47 -2.50 29.20
N ASP A 104 19.16 -3.60 28.50
CA ASP A 104 19.14 -4.95 29.09
C ASP A 104 20.56 -5.57 29.23
N GLN A 105 21.59 -4.90 28.71
CA GLN A 105 22.99 -5.36 28.76
C GLN A 105 23.87 -4.67 29.83
N GLY A 106 23.29 -3.84 30.71
CA GLY A 106 23.98 -3.36 31.91
C GLY A 106 25.21 -2.46 31.69
N MET A 107 25.38 -1.88 30.50
CA MET A 107 26.52 -0.99 30.21
C MET A 107 26.25 0.43 30.74
N PRO A 108 27.18 1.04 31.52
CA PRO A 108 26.99 2.35 32.11
C PRO A 108 26.98 3.47 31.04
N MET A 109 25.86 4.19 30.94
CA MET A 109 25.69 5.30 30.00
C MET A 109 26.44 6.57 30.47
N PRO A 110 27.22 7.23 29.59
CA PRO A 110 27.81 8.54 29.88
C PRO A 110 26.71 9.59 30.05
N ARG A 111 26.72 10.30 31.18
CA ARG A 111 25.83 11.44 31.42
C ARG A 111 26.15 12.56 30.42
N THR A 112 25.29 12.72 29.42
CA THR A 112 25.38 13.82 28.45
C THR A 112 24.59 15.02 29.01
N PRO A 113 25.08 16.28 28.91
CA PRO A 113 24.37 17.44 29.44
C PRO A 113 23.02 17.63 28.73
N PRO A 114 21.99 18.16 29.43
CA PRO A 114 20.68 18.37 28.83
C PRO A 114 20.75 19.47 27.77
N GLN A 115 20.71 19.07 26.50
CA GLN A 115 20.60 20.01 25.39
C GLN A 115 19.14 20.48 25.32
N GLN A 116 18.86 21.59 26.00
CA GLN A 116 17.64 22.38 25.82
C GLN A 116 17.68 23.05 24.43
N GLN A 117 17.36 22.29 23.40
CA GLN A 117 16.80 22.84 22.17
C GLN A 117 15.53 22.06 21.93
N GLY A 118 14.38 22.72 21.99
CA GLY A 118 13.10 22.12 21.63
C GLY A 118 13.23 21.55 20.22
N GLN A 119 13.47 20.25 20.13
CA GLN A 119 13.65 19.56 18.87
C GLN A 119 12.34 19.73 18.11
N ARG A 120 12.39 20.50 17.02
CA ARG A 120 11.28 20.53 16.06
C ARG A 120 11.22 19.12 15.49
N ALA A 121 10.16 18.40 15.82
CA ALA A 121 9.89 17.12 15.20
C ALA A 121 9.55 17.37 13.73
N GLU A 122 10.23 16.67 12.84
CA GLU A 122 9.92 16.66 11.41
C GLU A 122 9.28 15.32 11.07
N ALA A 123 8.15 15.37 10.37
CA ALA A 123 7.54 14.21 9.74
C ALA A 123 7.79 14.28 8.23
N LEU A 124 8.05 13.14 7.62
CA LEU A 124 8.29 13.03 6.19
C LEU A 124 7.23 12.14 5.53
N GLY A 125 6.88 12.47 4.30
CA GLY A 125 5.94 11.70 3.49
C GLY A 125 6.09 12.01 2.00
N SER A 126 5.18 11.45 1.20
CA SER A 126 5.15 11.65 -0.25
C SER A 126 3.88 12.39 -0.68
N GLY A 127 3.93 13.02 -1.84
CA GLY A 127 2.75 13.58 -2.51
C GLY A 127 2.88 13.53 -4.02
N PHE A 128 1.77 13.85 -4.69
CA PHE A 128 1.69 13.86 -6.15
C PHE A 128 1.20 15.21 -6.66
N ILE A 129 1.90 15.77 -7.64
CA ILE A 129 1.47 16.97 -8.36
C ILE A 129 0.38 16.56 -9.35
N VAL A 130 -0.84 17.03 -9.11
CA VAL A 130 -2.03 16.71 -9.93
C VAL A 130 -2.49 17.88 -10.79
N GLY A 131 -1.95 19.09 -10.54
CA GLY A 131 -2.19 20.30 -11.33
C GLY A 131 -0.89 21.01 -11.63
N ALA A 132 -0.72 21.42 -12.90
CA ALA A 132 0.50 22.09 -13.37
C ALA A 132 0.73 23.46 -12.70
N ASP A 133 -0.29 23.97 -12.02
CA ASP A 133 -0.30 25.18 -11.21
C ASP A 133 0.20 24.95 -9.77
N GLY A 134 0.79 23.79 -9.45
CA GLY A 134 1.33 23.47 -8.13
C GLY A 134 0.32 22.85 -7.16
N THR A 135 -0.76 22.26 -7.67
CA THR A 135 -1.74 21.53 -6.85
C THR A 135 -1.21 20.12 -6.55
N ILE A 136 -1.11 19.79 -5.26
CA ILE A 136 -0.56 18.53 -4.76
C ILE A 136 -1.59 17.80 -3.91
N VAL A 137 -1.66 16.47 -4.06
CA VAL A 137 -2.44 15.58 -3.18
C VAL A 137 -1.51 14.72 -2.35
N THR A 138 -1.84 14.56 -1.08
CA THR A 138 -1.15 13.69 -0.11
C THR A 138 -2.14 13.18 0.93
N ASN A 139 -1.66 12.43 1.92
CA ASN A 139 -2.45 12.00 3.05
C ASN A 139 -2.58 13.09 4.12
N ASN A 140 -3.71 13.10 4.84
CA ASN A 140 -3.94 14.04 5.93
C ASN A 140 -2.94 13.81 7.08
N HIS A 141 -2.69 12.55 7.45
CA HIS A 141 -1.78 12.23 8.55
C HIS A 141 -0.33 12.70 8.31
N VAL A 142 0.09 12.90 7.05
CA VAL A 142 1.41 13.43 6.70
C VAL A 142 1.56 14.89 7.11
N ILE A 143 0.45 15.65 7.10
CA ILE A 143 0.45 17.10 7.35
C ILE A 143 -0.23 17.51 8.65
N ASP A 144 -0.81 16.56 9.38
CA ASP A 144 -1.56 16.85 10.60
C ASP A 144 -0.64 17.40 11.71
N GLY A 145 -1.13 18.42 12.42
CA GLY A 145 -0.35 19.14 13.43
C GLY A 145 0.86 19.93 12.92
N ALA A 146 1.10 19.96 11.60
CA ALA A 146 2.23 20.68 11.02
C ALA A 146 2.07 22.19 11.19
N SER A 147 3.12 22.84 11.68
CA SER A 147 3.20 24.30 11.79
C SER A 147 3.63 24.98 10.50
N SER A 148 4.40 24.27 9.69
CA SER A 148 4.75 24.64 8.32
C SER A 148 5.00 23.39 7.50
N ILE A 149 4.69 23.46 6.21
CA ILE A 149 4.86 22.36 5.27
C ILE A 149 5.81 22.81 4.17
N LYS A 150 6.82 21.98 3.89
CA LYS A 150 7.78 22.14 2.79
C LYS A 150 7.60 21.00 1.81
N VAL A 151 7.69 21.30 0.53
CA VAL A 151 7.65 20.32 -0.55
C VAL A 151 8.99 20.35 -1.27
N THR A 152 9.58 19.19 -1.49
CA THR A 152 10.80 19.02 -2.29
C THR A 152 10.45 18.32 -3.59
N LEU A 153 10.73 18.98 -4.72
CA LEU A 153 10.52 18.45 -6.07
C LEU A 153 11.58 17.40 -6.42
N ASP A 154 11.35 16.64 -7.50
CA ASP A 154 12.28 15.59 -7.96
C ASP A 154 13.67 16.12 -8.35
N ASP A 155 13.77 17.41 -8.72
CA ASP A 155 15.05 18.09 -9.01
C ASP A 155 15.76 18.63 -7.75
N GLY A 156 15.18 18.42 -6.57
CA GLY A 156 15.69 18.90 -5.28
C GLY A 156 15.23 20.31 -4.90
N THR A 157 14.45 21.00 -5.75
CA THR A 157 13.91 22.34 -5.43
C THR A 157 12.97 22.26 -4.24
N GLU A 158 13.22 23.05 -3.20
CA GLU A 158 12.36 23.14 -2.02
C GLU A 158 11.44 24.36 -2.09
N LEU A 159 10.15 24.15 -1.87
CA LEU A 159 9.13 25.20 -1.93
C LEU A 159 8.22 25.15 -0.69
N PRO A 160 7.85 26.30 -0.12
CA PRO A 160 6.84 26.35 0.93
C PRO A 160 5.48 25.96 0.36
N ALA A 161 4.76 25.09 1.06
CA ALA A 161 3.42 24.66 0.69
C ALA A 161 2.37 25.28 1.62
N LYS A 162 1.20 25.58 1.05
CA LYS A 162 0.01 25.99 1.80
C LYS A 162 -1.03 24.88 1.76
N LEU A 163 -1.66 24.62 2.90
CA LEU A 163 -2.82 23.76 2.96
C LEU A 163 -4.00 24.48 2.28
N VAL A 164 -4.58 23.85 1.25
CA VAL A 164 -5.81 24.31 0.59
C VAL A 164 -7.03 23.78 1.32
N GLY A 165 -6.98 22.50 1.71
CA GLY A 165 -8.02 21.81 2.45
C GLY A 165 -7.59 20.40 2.80
N HIS A 166 -8.25 19.80 3.78
CA HIS A 166 -8.02 18.42 4.19
C HIS A 166 -9.33 17.76 4.60
N ASP A 167 -9.33 16.44 4.54
CA ASP A 167 -10.40 15.58 5.02
C ASP A 167 -9.79 14.46 5.86
N ALA A 168 -9.91 14.61 7.18
CA ALA A 168 -9.39 13.64 8.13
C ALA A 168 -10.12 12.28 8.07
N LYS A 169 -11.37 12.22 7.57
CA LYS A 169 -12.13 10.96 7.51
C LYS A 169 -11.66 10.05 6.39
N ASN A 170 -11.23 10.64 5.28
CA ASN A 170 -10.71 9.93 4.11
C ASN A 170 -9.18 9.95 4.05
N ASP A 171 -8.52 10.50 5.08
CA ASP A 171 -7.09 10.70 5.17
C ASP A 171 -6.47 11.39 3.93
N LEU A 172 -7.10 12.46 3.45
CA LEU A 172 -6.66 13.22 2.27
C LEU A 172 -6.35 14.69 2.60
N ALA A 173 -5.33 15.24 1.95
CA ALA A 173 -5.02 16.66 2.00
C ALA A 173 -4.62 17.18 0.61
N VAL A 174 -5.00 18.44 0.35
CA VAL A 174 -4.62 19.18 -0.85
C VAL A 174 -3.72 20.34 -0.47
N LEU A 175 -2.53 20.37 -1.05
CA LEU A 175 -1.53 21.41 -0.86
C LEU A 175 -1.37 22.26 -2.13
N LYS A 176 -0.88 23.48 -1.92
CA LYS A 176 -0.54 24.42 -3.00
C LYS A 176 0.87 24.95 -2.82
N ILE A 177 1.68 24.79 -3.86
CA ILE A 177 2.99 25.43 -3.99
C ILE A 177 2.96 26.49 -5.10
N LYS A 178 3.90 27.42 -5.05
CA LYS A 178 4.14 28.39 -6.12
C LYS A 178 5.44 28.03 -6.81
N ALA A 179 5.37 27.81 -8.12
CA ALA A 179 6.52 27.56 -8.97
C ALA A 179 6.54 28.59 -10.10
N ASP A 180 7.73 28.93 -10.60
CA ASP A 180 7.90 29.93 -11.66
C ASP A 180 7.50 29.39 -13.04
N LYS A 181 7.38 28.06 -13.18
CA LYS A 181 7.06 27.36 -14.41
C LYS A 181 5.98 26.29 -14.15
N PRO A 182 5.21 25.90 -15.19
CA PRO A 182 4.29 24.78 -15.08
C PRO A 182 5.01 23.51 -14.63
N LEU A 183 4.44 22.81 -13.65
CA LEU A 183 5.03 21.59 -13.10
C LEU A 183 4.58 20.33 -13.86
N PRO A 184 5.43 19.27 -13.90
CA PRO A 184 5.01 17.94 -14.32
C PRO A 184 3.83 17.45 -13.47
N THR A 185 2.91 16.70 -14.07
CA THR A 185 1.73 16.18 -13.37
C THR A 185 1.51 14.70 -13.62
N VAL A 186 0.93 14.02 -12.64
CA VAL A 186 0.30 12.72 -12.85
C VAL A 186 -1.15 12.89 -13.29
N LYS A 187 -1.62 11.98 -14.15
CA LYS A 187 -3.01 11.96 -14.61
C LYS A 187 -3.85 11.06 -13.72
N TRP A 188 -5.10 11.45 -13.51
CA TRP A 188 -6.08 10.61 -12.85
C TRP A 188 -6.46 9.41 -13.72
N GLY A 189 -6.47 8.23 -13.10
CA GLY A 189 -7.09 7.02 -13.65
C GLY A 189 -8.51 6.85 -13.14
N ASP A 190 -9.26 5.97 -13.79
CA ASP A 190 -10.59 5.55 -13.34
C ASP A 190 -10.47 4.28 -12.48
N SER A 191 -10.47 4.45 -11.17
CA SER A 191 -10.33 3.34 -10.21
C SER A 191 -11.50 2.36 -10.27
N SER A 192 -12.68 2.77 -10.77
CA SER A 192 -13.85 1.89 -10.89
C SER A 192 -13.61 0.73 -11.85
N LYS A 193 -12.67 0.90 -12.80
CA LYS A 193 -12.31 -0.08 -13.82
C LYS A 193 -11.19 -1.03 -13.41
N LEU A 194 -10.54 -0.82 -12.27
CA LEU A 194 -9.45 -1.69 -11.82
C LEU A 194 -9.97 -3.10 -11.50
N MET A 195 -9.22 -4.12 -11.89
CA MET A 195 -9.53 -5.52 -11.61
C MET A 195 -8.44 -6.14 -10.75
N THR A 196 -8.82 -7.10 -9.90
CA THR A 196 -7.85 -7.95 -9.20
C THR A 196 -6.96 -8.64 -10.23
N GLY A 197 -5.65 -8.54 -10.05
CA GLY A 197 -4.64 -9.03 -11.00
C GLY A 197 -4.06 -7.95 -11.93
N ASP A 198 -4.63 -6.76 -11.99
CA ASP A 198 -4.06 -5.65 -12.78
C ASP A 198 -2.68 -5.27 -12.21
N GLN A 199 -1.70 -5.09 -13.10
CA GLN A 199 -0.37 -4.62 -12.71
C GLN A 199 -0.42 -3.17 -12.20
N VAL A 200 0.27 -2.92 -11.09
CA VAL A 200 0.35 -1.58 -10.47
C VAL A 200 1.79 -1.25 -10.08
N LEU A 201 2.07 0.05 -10.03
CA LEU A 201 3.31 0.60 -9.48
C LEU A 201 2.96 1.48 -8.30
N ALA A 202 3.60 1.24 -7.15
CA ALA A 202 3.62 2.18 -6.05
C ALA A 202 4.88 3.05 -6.16
N ILE A 203 4.71 4.36 -6.11
CA ILE A 203 5.79 5.33 -6.28
C ILE A 203 5.74 6.28 -5.08
N GLY A 204 6.89 6.55 -4.46
CA GLY A 204 6.99 7.50 -3.36
C GLY A 204 8.40 8.02 -3.18
N ASN A 205 8.56 9.10 -2.42
CA ASN A 205 9.85 9.62 -1.98
C ASN A 205 9.77 10.08 -0.51
N PRO A 206 9.44 9.17 0.43
CA PRO A 206 9.16 9.55 1.81
C PRO A 206 10.42 10.00 2.57
N PHE A 207 11.63 9.68 2.12
CA PHE A 207 12.87 10.04 2.84
C PHE A 207 13.68 11.15 2.16
N GLY A 208 13.26 11.65 1.00
CA GLY A 208 14.00 12.66 0.24
C GLY A 208 15.34 12.17 -0.34
N ILE A 209 15.70 10.90 -0.15
CA ILE A 209 16.93 10.28 -0.69
C ILE A 209 16.78 9.77 -2.14
N GLY A 210 15.56 9.86 -2.67
CA GLY A 210 15.23 9.50 -4.04
C GLY A 210 13.92 8.74 -4.15
N THR A 211 13.25 8.93 -5.29
CA THR A 211 12.00 8.25 -5.62
C THR A 211 12.20 6.74 -5.67
N THR A 212 11.47 6.04 -4.81
CA THR A 212 11.38 4.58 -4.78
C THR A 212 10.15 4.13 -5.57
N VAL A 213 10.32 3.07 -6.36
CA VAL A 213 9.24 2.44 -7.12
C VAL A 213 9.22 0.96 -6.80
N THR A 214 8.03 0.45 -6.52
CA THR A 214 7.78 -0.98 -6.34
C THR A 214 6.66 -1.42 -7.27
N ALA A 215 6.74 -2.66 -7.75
CA ALA A 215 5.74 -3.24 -8.65
C ALA A 215 4.97 -4.34 -7.93
N GLY A 216 3.70 -4.49 -8.31
CA GLY A 216 2.81 -5.52 -7.80
C GLY A 216 1.56 -5.63 -8.65
N ILE A 217 0.52 -6.20 -8.07
CA ILE A 217 -0.82 -6.31 -8.63
C ILE A 217 -1.86 -5.75 -7.67
N VAL A 218 -3.04 -5.41 -8.20
CA VAL A 218 -4.24 -5.26 -7.38
C VAL A 218 -4.58 -6.62 -6.79
N SER A 219 -4.53 -6.73 -5.46
CA SER A 219 -4.86 -7.96 -4.73
C SER A 219 -6.35 -8.02 -4.34
N ALA A 220 -6.98 -6.87 -4.05
CA ALA A 220 -8.44 -6.78 -3.87
C ALA A 220 -8.95 -5.33 -3.94
N ARG A 221 -10.28 -5.16 -3.95
CA ARG A 221 -11.00 -3.88 -3.94
C ARG A 221 -12.13 -3.88 -2.92
N GLY A 222 -12.64 -2.70 -2.54
CA GLY A 222 -13.83 -2.58 -1.70
C GLY A 222 -13.65 -3.15 -0.31
N ARG A 223 -12.44 -3.09 0.24
CA ARG A 223 -12.16 -3.62 1.58
C ARG A 223 -12.59 -2.61 2.63
N ASP A 224 -13.54 -3.02 3.45
CA ASP A 224 -13.90 -2.35 4.70
C ASP A 224 -12.92 -2.78 5.79
N LEU A 225 -12.04 -1.87 6.21
CA LEU A 225 -11.03 -2.10 7.26
C LEU A 225 -11.54 -1.61 8.63
N HIS A 226 -12.77 -1.11 8.71
CA HIS A 226 -13.33 -0.42 9.86
C HIS A 226 -12.40 0.70 10.38
N SER A 227 -11.56 1.26 9.50
CA SER A 227 -10.56 2.29 9.84
C SER A 227 -11.13 3.71 9.76
N GLY A 228 -12.31 3.86 9.15
CA GLY A 228 -13.05 5.10 9.07
C GLY A 228 -14.49 4.88 8.55
N PRO A 229 -15.29 5.95 8.42
CA PRO A 229 -16.67 5.86 7.94
C PRO A 229 -16.78 5.63 6.42
N PHE A 230 -15.67 5.67 5.68
CA PHE A 230 -15.62 5.54 4.22
C PHE A 230 -14.42 4.67 3.82
N ASP A 231 -14.61 3.35 3.80
CA ASP A 231 -13.56 2.40 3.46
C ASP A 231 -13.83 1.78 2.07
N ASP A 232 -13.17 2.31 1.03
CA ASP A 232 -13.09 1.69 -0.32
C ASP A 232 -11.63 1.60 -0.76
N PHE A 233 -10.84 0.88 0.02
CA PHE A 233 -9.41 0.72 -0.26
C PHE A 233 -9.17 -0.27 -1.41
N ILE A 234 -8.16 0.05 -2.22
CA ILE A 234 -7.52 -0.88 -3.14
C ILE A 234 -6.37 -1.53 -2.38
N GLN A 235 -6.39 -2.86 -2.23
CA GLN A 235 -5.20 -3.56 -1.73
C GLN A 235 -4.30 -3.92 -2.90
N ILE A 236 -3.01 -3.69 -2.71
CA ILE A 236 -1.94 -4.11 -3.60
C ILE A 236 -0.91 -4.94 -2.83
N ASP A 237 -0.09 -5.71 -3.53
CA ASP A 237 1.05 -6.44 -2.94
C ASP A 237 2.40 -5.77 -3.22
N ALA A 238 2.40 -4.61 -3.92
CA ALA A 238 3.59 -3.78 -4.08
C ALA A 238 4.04 -3.24 -2.71
N PRO A 239 5.30 -3.44 -2.29
CA PRO A 239 5.78 -2.92 -1.01
C PRO A 239 5.70 -1.39 -0.90
N ILE A 240 5.25 -0.88 0.25
CA ILE A 240 5.15 0.56 0.59
C ILE A 240 5.80 0.78 1.97
N ASN A 241 6.49 1.90 2.14
CA ASN A 241 7.14 2.34 3.39
C ASN A 241 6.63 3.71 3.82
#